data_AF-A0A069AW98-F1
#
_entry.id   AF-A0A069AW98-F1
#
_cell.length_a   1.000
_cell.length_b   1.000
_cell.length_c   1.000
_cell.angle_alpha   90.00
_cell.angle_beta   90.00
_cell.angle_gamma   90.00
#
_symmetry.space_group_name_H-M   'P 1'
#
loop_
_entity.id
_entity.type
_entity.pdbx_description
1 polymer ?
#
loop_
_entity_poly.entity_id
_entity_poly.type
_entity_poly.pdbx_seq_one_letter_code
_entity_poly.pdbx_strand_id
1 'polypeptide(L)'
;MWGNGLNGNCKNVTYEDKINCVTLKQDRFSNSGLVEFGSFCRYLTTRELELAQTLPVGYTKGLSIRQAQNVIGDGWTIDVIAHILSNIN
;
A
#
# COMPACT_ATOMS: atom_id res chain seq x y z
N MET A 1 11.19 10.03 11.20
CA MET A 1 9.75 10.15 10.91
C MET A 1 9.13 10.72 12.18
N TRP A 2 8.84 12.02 12.22
CA TRP A 2 8.56 12.75 13.46
C TRP A 2 7.24 13.50 13.30
N GLY A 3 6.14 12.91 13.78
CA GLY A 3 4.81 13.51 13.76
C GLY A 3 3.69 12.48 13.80
N ASN A 4 2.59 12.83 14.46
CA ASN A 4 1.34 12.07 14.60
C ASN A 4 0.48 12.04 13.30
N GLY A 5 1.04 12.44 12.15
CA GLY A 5 0.34 12.47 10.87
C GLY A 5 -0.82 13.47 10.79
N LEU A 6 -1.08 14.28 11.83
CA LEU A 6 -2.17 15.26 11.86
C LEU A 6 -1.78 16.59 11.20
N ASN A 7 -0.52 17.01 11.33
CA ASN A 7 0.01 18.28 10.81
C ASN A 7 0.98 18.09 9.62
N GLY A 8 0.90 16.97 8.90
CA GLY A 8 1.79 16.64 7.78
C GLY A 8 1.05 16.46 6.45
N ASN A 9 1.77 16.60 5.33
CA ASN A 9 1.21 16.44 3.98
C ASN A 9 0.80 14.99 3.63
N CYS A 10 1.18 13.99 4.45
CA CYS A 10 0.80 12.60 4.25
C CYS A 10 -0.44 12.27 5.10
N LYS A 11 -1.54 11.89 4.44
CA LYS A 11 -2.80 11.51 5.10
C LYS A 11 -2.59 10.34 6.06
N ASN A 12 -3.08 10.46 7.30
CA ASN A 12 -3.21 9.33 8.22
C ASN A 12 -4.42 8.48 7.79
N VAL A 13 -4.21 7.19 7.52
CA VAL A 13 -5.22 6.24 7.03
C VAL A 13 -5.61 5.18 8.07
N THR A 14 -5.23 5.36 9.34
CA THR A 14 -5.42 4.36 10.40
C THR A 14 -6.89 4.00 10.64
N TYR A 15 -7.77 4.99 10.62
CA TYR A 15 -9.20 4.83 10.89
C TYR A 15 -10.06 4.95 9.63
N GLU A 16 -9.42 4.91 8.46
CA GLU A 16 -10.11 5.00 7.17
C GLU A 16 -10.44 3.59 6.67
N ASP A 17 -11.63 3.42 6.09
CA ASP A 17 -12.01 2.15 5.46
C ASP A 17 -11.16 1.83 4.22
N LYS A 18 -10.55 2.85 3.62
CA LYS A 18 -9.77 2.75 2.39
C LYS A 18 -8.47 3.52 2.52
N ILE A 19 -7.41 2.94 1.97
CA ILE A 19 -6.14 3.64 1.76
C ILE A 19 -6.14 4.36 0.41
N ASN A 20 -5.16 5.25 0.23
CA ASN A 20 -4.91 5.89 -1.06
C ASN A 20 -4.41 4.87 -2.11
N CYS A 21 -4.43 5.28 -3.38
CA CYS A 21 -3.92 4.46 -4.48
C CYS A 21 -2.45 4.06 -4.22
N VAL A 22 -2.18 2.75 -4.23
CA VAL A 22 -0.83 2.21 -4.08
C VAL A 22 -0.02 2.55 -5.32
N THR A 23 1.10 3.22 -5.11
CA THR A 23 2.05 3.58 -6.16
C THR A 23 3.44 3.02 -5.85
N LEU A 24 4.34 3.10 -6.83
CA LEU A 24 5.71 2.58 -6.85
C LEU A 24 6.54 2.73 -5.55
N LYS A 25 6.37 3.83 -4.81
CA LYS A 25 7.17 4.12 -3.62
C LYS A 25 6.37 4.94 -2.63
N GLN A 26 6.59 4.67 -1.35
CA GLN A 26 5.93 5.39 -0.25
C GLN A 26 6.70 6.65 0.21
N ASP A 27 7.66 7.17 -0.56
CA ASP A 27 8.42 8.35 -0.14
C ASP A 27 7.78 9.65 -0.61
N ARG A 28 7.75 10.62 0.31
CA ARG A 28 7.50 12.05 0.08
C ARG A 28 6.36 12.35 -0.89
N PHE A 29 5.13 12.40 -0.36
CA PHE A 29 3.93 13.13 -0.84
C PHE A 29 2.70 12.22 -1.05
N SER A 30 1.65 12.40 -0.23
CA SER A 30 0.28 11.84 -0.25
C SER A 30 -0.02 10.53 -1.00
N ASN A 31 0.94 9.61 -1.12
CA ASN A 31 0.89 8.43 -1.95
C ASN A 31 0.10 7.32 -1.28
N SER A 32 0.67 6.62 -0.31
CA SER A 32 0.07 5.42 0.30
C SER A 32 -0.68 5.71 1.61
N GLY A 33 -0.44 6.89 2.19
CA GLY A 33 -0.88 7.24 3.53
C GLY A 33 0.06 6.71 4.62
N LEU A 34 -0.20 7.15 5.85
CA LEU A 34 0.53 6.76 7.05
C LEU A 34 -0.39 6.02 8.02
N VAL A 35 0.15 5.05 8.73
CA VAL A 35 -0.57 4.29 9.78
C VAL A 35 0.03 4.67 11.13
N GLU A 36 -0.85 4.91 12.11
CA GLU A 36 -0.49 5.19 13.50
C GLU A 36 0.23 3.98 14.12
N PHE A 37 1.31 4.26 14.84
CA PHE A 37 2.14 3.28 15.51
C PHE A 37 2.63 3.85 16.84
N GLY A 38 1.78 3.75 17.86
CA GLY A 38 2.04 4.31 19.18
C GLY A 38 2.19 5.83 19.12
N SER A 39 3.38 6.35 19.46
CA SER A 39 3.64 7.79 19.48
C SER A 39 4.07 8.39 18.13
N PHE A 40 4.15 7.59 17.07
CA PHE A 40 4.55 8.06 15.73
C PHE A 40 3.72 7.38 14.64
N CYS A 41 3.81 7.88 13.41
CA CYS A 41 3.23 7.23 12.25
C CYS A 41 4.29 6.53 11.39
N ARG A 42 3.91 5.40 10.79
CA ARG A 42 4.73 4.61 9.88
C ARG A 42 4.12 4.51 8.48
N TYR A 43 4.93 4.10 7.53
CA TYR A 43 4.48 3.66 6.22
C TYR A 43 3.80 2.29 6.29
N LEU A 44 3.05 1.94 5.25
CA LEU A 44 2.46 0.61 5.10
C LEU A 44 3.57 -0.45 4.98
N THR A 45 3.38 -1.57 5.66
CA THR A 45 4.22 -2.76 5.55
C THR A 45 4.00 -3.46 4.20
N THR A 46 4.94 -4.31 3.79
CA THR A 46 4.79 -5.15 2.59
C THR A 46 3.48 -5.94 2.62
N ARG A 47 3.12 -6.50 3.78
CA ARG A 47 1.86 -7.24 3.96
C ARG A 47 0.63 -6.37 3.71
N GLU A 48 0.62 -5.15 4.20
CA GLU A 48 -0.50 -4.22 3.99
C GLU A 48 -0.59 -3.77 2.52
N LEU A 49 0.54 -3.59 1.83
CA LEU A 49 0.56 -3.33 0.39
C LEU A 49 0.03 -4.51 -0.43
N GLU A 50 0.40 -5.73 -0.06
CA GLU A 50 -0.11 -6.95 -0.70
C GLU A 50 -1.63 -7.01 -0.59
N LEU A 51 -2.16 -6.84 0.63
CA LEU A 51 -3.60 -6.81 0.88
C LEU A 51 -4.30 -5.69 0.11
N ALA A 52 -3.69 -4.51 0.03
CA ALA A 52 -4.26 -3.37 -0.69
C ALA A 52 -4.43 -3.63 -2.20
N GLN A 53 -3.58 -4.48 -2.79
CA GLN A 53 -3.70 -4.92 -4.18
C GLN A 53 -4.41 -6.28 -4.32
N THR A 54 -5.07 -6.76 -3.27
CA THR A 54 -5.74 -8.08 -3.20
C THR A 54 -4.79 -9.27 -3.48
N LEU A 55 -3.48 -9.06 -3.27
CA LEU A 55 -2.46 -10.11 -3.37
C LEU A 55 -2.53 -11.04 -2.15
N PRO A 56 -2.23 -12.35 -2.32
CA PRO A 56 -2.03 -13.25 -1.19
C PRO A 56 -0.94 -12.76 -0.25
N VAL A 57 -1.12 -12.95 1.06
CA VAL A 57 -0.11 -12.57 2.05
C VAL A 57 1.17 -13.38 1.84
N GLY A 58 2.29 -12.68 1.65
CA GLY A 58 3.59 -13.26 1.36
C GLY A 58 3.87 -13.50 -0.13
N TYR A 59 3.04 -12.98 -1.04
CA TYR A 59 3.26 -13.05 -2.49
C TYR A 59 4.64 -12.51 -2.90
N THR A 60 5.17 -11.54 -2.16
CA THR A 60 6.48 -10.90 -2.41
C THR A 60 7.58 -11.29 -1.41
N LYS A 61 7.45 -12.42 -0.70
CA LYS A 61 8.32 -12.84 0.42
C LYS A 61 9.84 -12.92 0.12
N GLY A 62 10.25 -12.94 -1.14
CA GLY A 62 11.68 -12.91 -1.54
C GLY A 62 12.24 -11.51 -1.87
N LEU A 63 11.41 -10.47 -1.86
CA LEU A 63 11.80 -9.13 -2.28
C LEU A 63 12.12 -8.23 -1.08
N SER A 64 13.08 -7.32 -1.26
CA SER A 64 13.23 -6.20 -0.33
C SER A 64 11.97 -5.32 -0.35
N ILE A 65 11.70 -4.58 0.72
CA ILE A 65 10.53 -3.70 0.79
C ILE A 65 10.44 -2.71 -0.40
N ARG A 66 11.59 -2.22 -0.89
CA ARG A 66 11.63 -1.31 -2.06
C ARG A 66 11.27 -2.03 -3.36
N GLN A 67 11.78 -3.25 -3.56
CA GLN A 67 11.43 -4.06 -4.71
C GLN A 67 9.95 -4.44 -4.68
N ALA A 68 9.43 -4.83 -3.51
CA ALA A 68 8.02 -5.13 -3.31
C ALA A 68 7.13 -3.92 -3.62
N GLN A 69 7.45 -2.73 -3.09
CA GLN A 69 6.74 -1.48 -3.40
C GLN A 69 6.72 -1.20 -4.91
N ASN A 70 7.84 -1.41 -5.59
CA ASN A 70 7.94 -1.20 -7.04
C ASN A 70 7.01 -2.16 -7.80
N VAL A 71 7.14 -3.48 -7.60
CA VAL A 71 6.34 -4.45 -8.35
C VAL A 71 4.85 -4.40 -8.01
N ILE A 72 4.49 -4.11 -6.76
CA ILE A 72 3.09 -3.98 -6.33
C ILE A 72 2.50 -2.67 -6.87
N GLY A 73 3.28 -1.58 -6.88
CA GLY A 73 2.84 -0.28 -7.38
C GLY A 73 2.67 -0.22 -8.91
N ASP A 74 3.46 -0.99 -9.66
CA ASP A 74 3.29 -1.15 -11.12
C ASP A 74 2.17 -2.14 -11.49
N GLY A 75 1.69 -2.92 -10.53
CA GLY A 75 0.70 -3.97 -10.72
C GLY A 75 -0.75 -3.47 -10.75
N TRP A 76 -1.64 -4.36 -11.16
CA TRP A 76 -3.09 -4.16 -11.06
C TRP A 76 -3.66 -4.98 -9.91
N THR A 77 -4.78 -4.51 -9.36
CA THR A 77 -5.53 -5.24 -8.34
C THR A 77 -5.98 -6.60 -8.89
N ILE A 78 -5.65 -7.70 -8.20
CA ILE A 78 -5.96 -9.07 -8.65
C ILE A 78 -7.44 -9.23 -9.00
N ASP A 79 -8.34 -8.78 -8.14
CA ASP A 79 -9.78 -8.97 -8.35
C ASP A 79 -10.28 -8.30 -9.65
N VAL A 80 -9.68 -7.17 -10.04
CA VAL A 80 -10.00 -6.48 -11.30
C VAL A 80 -9.52 -7.32 -12.49
N ILE A 81 -8.28 -7.83 -12.43
CA ILE A 81 -7.76 -8.71 -13.48
C ILE A 81 -8.61 -9.98 -13.58
N ALA A 82 -8.93 -10.63 -12.46
CA ALA A 82 -9.74 -11.83 -12.42
C ALA A 82 -11.13 -11.59 -13.04
N HIS A 83 -11.75 -10.45 -12.73
CA HIS A 83 -13.00 -10.04 -13.35
C HIS A 83 -12.88 -9.88 -14.87
N ILE A 84 -11.86 -9.16 -15.36
CA ILE A 84 -11.63 -8.96 -16.80
C ILE A 84 -11.40 -10.30 -17.50
N LEU A 85 -10.48 -11.12 -16.99
CA LEU A 85 -10.10 -12.40 -17.61
C LEU A 85 -11.24 -13.42 -17.59
N SER A 86 -12.13 -13.38 -16.60
CA SER A 86 -13.33 -14.23 -16.56
C SER A 86 -14.29 -14.00 -17.72
N ASN A 87 -14.18 -12.85 -18.41
CA ASN A 87 -14.99 -12.47 -19.56
C ASN A 87 -14.26 -12.67 -20.90
N ILE A 88 -13.03 -13.20 -20.89
CA ILE A 88 -12.28 -13.50 -22.11
C ILE A 88 -12.51 -14.98 -22.45
N ASN A 89 -13.11 -15.23 -23.62
CA ASN A 89 -13.29 -16.56 -24.22
C ASN A 89 -12.03 -17.03 -24.94
#